data_AF-A0A539DN48-F1
#
_entry.id   AF-A0A539DN48-F1
#
_cell.length_a   1.000
_cell.length_b   1.000
_cell.length_c   1.000
_cell.angle_alpha   90.00
_cell.angle_beta   90.00
_cell.angle_gamma   90.00
#
_symmetry.space_group_name_H-M   'P 1'
#
loop_
_entity.id
_entity.type
_entity.pdbx_description
1 polymer ?
#
loop_
_entity_poly.entity_id
_entity_poly.type
_entity_poly.pdbx_seq_one_letter_code
_entity_poly.pdbx_strand_id
1 'polypeptide(L)'
;MKQIDHYEISVPANSLTCLGQTVTVTACATNTNPCDSVATGVGTLSNPEVATLTTDKPAAVISNAGLVGGVGTATLSYPLATDGTQVLVSITTPPVPATRVPTCNTTCTTTFNNEGFIFSDSKGSPAGPNIQLDVPAQV
;
A
#
# COMPACT_ATOMS: atom_id res chain seq x y z
N MET A 1 -25.09 9.03 12.47
CA MET A 1 -24.20 7.97 13.00
C MET A 1 -23.29 7.53 11.87
N LYS A 2 -22.00 7.31 12.11
CA LYS A 2 -21.08 6.79 11.09
C LYS A 2 -21.36 5.30 10.94
N GLN A 3 -22.00 4.89 9.84
CA GLN A 3 -22.25 3.48 9.58
C GLN A 3 -21.18 2.97 8.62
N ILE A 4 -20.41 1.98 9.07
CA ILE A 4 -19.37 1.33 8.29
C ILE A 4 -19.74 -0.15 8.21
N ASP A 5 -19.86 -0.66 6.99
CA ASP A 5 -20.09 -2.09 6.78
C ASP A 5 -18.79 -2.86 7.02
N HIS A 6 -17.71 -2.48 6.33
CA HIS A 6 -16.38 -3.06 6.46
C HIS A 6 -15.29 -2.04 6.07
N TYR A 7 -14.03 -2.44 6.26
CA TYR A 7 -12.88 -1.72 5.74
C TYR A 7 -12.22 -2.53 4.63
N GLU A 8 -11.89 -1.90 3.52
CA GLU A 8 -11.07 -2.50 2.46
C GLU A 8 -9.64 -2.02 2.53
N ILE A 9 -8.71 -2.95 2.32
CA ILE A 9 -7.29 -2.66 2.12
C ILE A 9 -6.96 -2.88 0.65
N SER A 10 -6.24 -1.93 0.06
CA SER A 10 -5.63 -2.05 -1.26
C SER A 10 -4.12 -1.85 -1.14
N VAL A 11 -3.37 -2.83 -1.63
CA VAL A 11 -1.91 -2.84 -1.66
C VAL A 11 -1.46 -3.05 -3.11
N PRO A 12 -0.42 -2.33 -3.60
CA PRO A 12 0.20 -2.64 -4.88
C PRO A 12 0.64 -4.10 -4.93
N ALA A 13 0.29 -4.84 -5.99
CA ALA A 13 0.62 -6.26 -6.09
C ALA A 13 2.15 -6.52 -6.16
N ASN A 14 2.88 -5.58 -6.77
CA ASN A 14 4.33 -5.60 -6.89
C ASN A 14 4.91 -4.31 -6.33
N SER A 15 6.01 -4.44 -5.59
CA SER A 15 6.63 -3.37 -4.85
C SER A 15 8.15 -3.43 -4.92
N LEU A 16 8.80 -2.28 -4.77
CA LEU A 16 10.26 -2.18 -4.78
C LEU A 16 10.78 -1.99 -3.36
N THR A 17 11.82 -2.73 -2.99
CA THR A 17 12.40 -2.65 -1.64
C THR A 17 12.98 -1.27 -1.34
N CYS A 18 13.48 -0.57 -2.37
CA CYS A 18 14.03 0.77 -2.26
C CYS A 18 12.99 1.90 -2.18
N LEU A 19 11.70 1.61 -2.34
CA LEU A 19 10.64 2.63 -2.36
C LEU A 19 9.54 2.34 -1.32
N GLY A 20 9.02 3.41 -0.72
CA GLY A 20 7.83 3.35 0.13
C GLY A 20 6.58 3.15 -0.72
N GLN A 21 5.79 2.14 -0.36
CA GLN A 21 4.62 1.72 -1.12
C GLN A 21 3.34 2.22 -0.45
N THR A 22 2.43 2.77 -1.24
CA THR A 22 1.17 3.29 -0.72
C THR A 22 0.17 2.17 -0.51
N VAL A 23 -0.24 1.96 0.74
CA VAL A 23 -1.40 1.15 1.12
C VAL A 23 -2.59 2.07 1.30
N THR A 24 -3.74 1.73 0.71
CA THR A 24 -4.98 2.49 0.89
C THR A 24 -5.94 1.71 1.79
N VAL A 25 -6.54 2.41 2.73
CA VAL A 25 -7.62 1.92 3.59
C VAL A 25 -8.88 2.71 3.29
N THR A 26 -9.96 2.01 2.95
CA THR A 26 -11.26 2.61 2.65
C THR A 26 -12.31 2.05 3.60
N ALA A 27 -13.03 2.92 4.30
CA ALA A 27 -14.23 2.56 5.06
C ALA A 27 -15.43 2.50 4.10
N CYS A 28 -16.08 1.35 4.01
CA CYS A 28 -17.17 1.11 3.07
C CYS A 28 -18.52 1.24 3.75
N ALA A 29 -19.45 1.92 3.07
CA ALA A 29 -20.81 2.11 3.55
C ALA A 29 -21.70 0.86 3.33
N THR A 30 -21.34 0.04 2.33
CA THR A 30 -22.08 -1.14 1.87
C THR A 30 -21.18 -2.36 1.85
N ASN A 31 -21.76 -3.54 1.62
CA ASN A 31 -21.05 -4.81 1.54
C ASN A 31 -20.51 -5.13 0.13
N THR A 32 -20.44 -4.14 -0.77
CA THR A 32 -19.86 -4.31 -2.11
C THR A 32 -18.34 -4.39 -2.00
N ASN A 33 -17.74 -5.33 -2.74
CA ASN A 33 -16.29 -5.45 -2.91
C ASN A 33 -15.98 -5.65 -4.40
N PRO A 34 -15.19 -4.75 -5.06
CA PRO A 34 -14.57 -3.53 -4.54
C PRO A 34 -15.56 -2.51 -3.98
N CYS A 35 -15.13 -1.73 -2.98
CA CYS A 35 -15.91 -0.65 -2.39
C CYS A 35 -16.34 0.37 -3.45
N ASP A 36 -17.64 0.47 -3.70
CA ASP A 36 -18.24 1.43 -4.61
C ASP A 36 -18.80 2.68 -3.90
N SER A 37 -19.01 2.58 -2.58
CA SER A 37 -19.55 3.65 -1.74
C SER A 37 -18.75 3.79 -0.45
N VAL A 38 -18.03 4.90 -0.32
CA VAL A 38 -17.25 5.24 0.88
C VAL A 38 -18.18 5.73 2.00
N ALA A 39 -17.94 5.27 3.23
CA ALA A 39 -18.65 5.73 4.41
C ALA A 39 -18.31 7.20 4.72
N THR A 40 -19.33 8.06 4.72
CA THR A 40 -19.15 9.48 5.03
C THR A 40 -19.05 9.74 6.54
N GLY A 41 -18.37 10.83 6.91
CA GLY A 41 -18.23 11.26 8.30
C GLY A 41 -17.13 10.54 9.09
N VAL A 42 -16.38 9.61 8.48
CA VAL A 42 -15.22 8.95 9.08
C VAL A 42 -14.00 9.88 8.99
N GLY A 43 -13.54 10.37 10.16
CA GLY A 43 -12.52 11.41 10.30
C GLY A 43 -12.80 12.76 9.61
N THR A 44 -12.01 13.78 9.97
CA THR A 44 -11.95 15.07 9.28
C THR A 44 -10.49 15.50 9.10
N LEU A 45 -10.22 16.50 8.28
CA LEU A 45 -8.85 17.01 8.09
C LEU A 45 -8.20 17.46 9.41
N SER A 46 -8.98 18.00 10.35
CA SER A 46 -8.47 18.46 11.66
C SER A 46 -8.43 17.36 12.72
N ASN A 47 -9.15 16.25 12.51
CA ASN A 47 -9.19 15.12 13.43
C ASN A 47 -9.40 13.81 12.65
N PRO A 48 -8.33 13.25 12.06
CA PRO A 48 -8.41 12.01 11.30
C PRO A 48 -8.67 10.82 12.24
N GLU A 49 -9.44 9.85 11.75
CA GLU A 49 -9.64 8.59 12.46
C GLU A 49 -8.56 7.58 12.06
N VAL A 50 -7.80 7.05 13.02
CA VAL A 50 -6.56 6.31 12.72
C VAL A 50 -6.79 4.80 12.72
N ALA A 51 -6.62 4.17 11.57
CA ALA A 51 -6.57 2.71 11.46
C ALA A 51 -5.14 2.20 11.71
N THR A 52 -5.02 1.26 12.66
CA THR A 52 -3.75 0.60 12.95
C THR A 52 -3.55 -0.55 11.99
N LEU A 53 -2.39 -0.53 11.32
CA LEU A 53 -2.00 -1.55 10.34
C LEU A 53 -0.81 -2.36 10.85
N THR A 54 -0.74 -3.61 10.45
CA THR A 54 0.40 -4.49 10.69
C THR A 54 0.75 -5.29 9.45
N THR A 55 1.95 -5.87 9.49
CA THR A 55 2.44 -6.81 8.49
C THR A 55 2.70 -8.18 9.13
N ASP A 56 2.70 -9.23 8.32
CA ASP A 56 3.14 -10.57 8.76
C ASP A 56 4.68 -10.70 8.80
N LYS A 57 5.41 -9.71 8.26
CA LYS A 57 6.88 -9.68 8.25
C LYS A 57 7.41 -8.69 9.28
N PRO A 58 8.13 -9.13 10.33
CA PRO A 58 8.56 -8.25 11.42
C PRO A 58 9.57 -7.18 11.00
N ALA A 59 10.29 -7.39 9.90
CA ALA A 59 11.24 -6.42 9.34
C ALA A 59 10.60 -5.46 8.32
N ALA A 60 9.34 -5.69 7.91
CA ALA A 60 8.59 -4.75 7.12
C ALA A 60 7.99 -3.67 8.05
N VAL A 61 8.09 -2.42 7.63
CA VAL A 61 7.59 -1.27 8.38
C VAL A 61 6.35 -0.75 7.69
N ILE A 62 5.26 -0.56 8.43
CA ILE A 62 4.04 0.05 7.94
C ILE A 62 3.59 1.16 8.89
N SER A 63 3.22 2.31 8.32
CA SER A 63 2.58 3.38 9.12
C SER A 63 1.10 3.09 9.36
N ASN A 64 0.50 3.77 10.33
CA ASN A 64 -0.96 3.79 10.45
C ASN A 64 -1.58 4.63 9.31
N ALA A 65 -2.86 4.38 9.01
CA ALA A 65 -3.62 5.17 8.05
C ALA A 65 -4.55 6.14 8.78
N GLY A 66 -4.38 7.45 8.54
CA GLY A 66 -5.31 8.47 9.01
C GLY A 66 -6.45 8.64 8.01
N LEU A 67 -7.66 8.20 8.37
CA LEU A 67 -8.83 8.29 7.52
C LEU A 67 -9.44 9.70 7.60
N VAL A 68 -9.66 10.29 6.44
CA VAL A 68 -10.39 11.56 6.26
C VAL A 68 -11.47 11.34 5.22
N GLY A 69 -12.73 11.55 5.60
CA GLY A 69 -13.86 11.24 4.71
C GLY A 69 -13.96 9.75 4.35
N GLY A 70 -13.45 8.87 5.22
CA GLY A 70 -13.51 7.41 5.01
C GLY A 70 -12.36 6.82 4.21
N VAL A 71 -11.41 7.61 3.72
CA VAL A 71 -10.22 7.11 3.02
C VAL A 71 -8.96 7.57 3.73
N GLY A 72 -8.00 6.67 3.88
CA GLY A 72 -6.68 6.96 4.42
C GLY A 72 -5.59 6.18 3.70
N THR A 73 -4.36 6.69 3.78
CA THR A 73 -3.19 6.02 3.20
C THR A 73 -2.16 5.74 4.27
N ALA A 74 -1.42 4.66 4.07
CA ALA A 74 -0.24 4.30 4.85
C ALA A 74 0.94 4.02 3.91
N THR A 75 2.15 4.11 4.45
CA THR A 75 3.38 3.77 3.74
C THR A 75 3.90 2.45 4.27
N LEU A 76 4.07 1.48 3.37
CA LEU A 76 4.70 0.19 3.62
C LEU A 76 6.11 0.18 3.00
N SER A 77 7.12 -0.21 3.75
CA SER A 77 8.49 -0.38 3.25
C SER A 77 9.11 -1.67 3.77
N TYR A 78 9.96 -2.29 2.94
CA TYR A 78 10.75 -3.43 3.36
C TYR A 78 12.14 -3.41 2.68
N PRO A 79 13.07 -2.55 3.13
CA PRO A 79 14.34 -2.30 2.45
C PRO A 79 15.28 -3.49 2.34
N LEU A 80 15.11 -4.49 3.21
CA LEU A 80 15.96 -5.69 3.29
C LEU A 80 15.25 -6.95 2.76
N ALA A 81 14.10 -6.80 2.09
CA ALA A 81 13.43 -7.96 1.51
C ALA A 81 14.30 -8.57 0.41
N THR A 82 14.29 -9.90 0.30
CA THR A 82 14.84 -10.57 -0.88
C THR A 82 13.81 -10.53 -2.01
N ASP A 83 14.24 -10.71 -3.26
CA ASP A 83 13.34 -10.81 -4.40
C ASP A 83 12.24 -11.85 -4.18
N GLY A 84 11.02 -11.51 -4.61
CA GLY A 84 9.86 -12.38 -4.45
C GLY A 84 9.28 -12.43 -3.03
N THR A 85 9.76 -11.62 -2.08
CA THR A 85 9.24 -11.64 -0.71
C THR A 85 7.81 -11.13 -0.66
N GLN A 86 6.86 -12.00 -0.29
CA GLN A 86 5.47 -11.60 -0.10
C GLN A 86 5.24 -11.06 1.31
N VAL A 87 4.54 -9.93 1.42
CA VAL A 87 4.11 -9.29 2.67
C VAL A 87 2.59 -9.18 2.66
N LEU A 88 1.95 -9.66 3.72
CA LEU A 88 0.53 -9.48 3.98
C LEU A 88 0.33 -8.28 4.92
N VAL A 89 -0.58 -7.38 4.54
CA VAL A 89 -1.02 -6.24 5.35
C VAL A 89 -2.37 -6.55 5.99
N SER A 90 -2.57 -6.18 7.26
CA SER A 90 -3.82 -6.36 7.98
C SER A 90 -4.18 -5.11 8.80
N ILE A 91 -5.47 -4.85 9.00
CA ILE A 91 -5.97 -3.89 9.99
C ILE A 91 -6.15 -4.63 11.31
N THR A 92 -5.43 -4.22 12.35
CA THR A 92 -5.55 -4.82 13.70
C THR A 92 -6.55 -4.08 14.56
N THR A 93 -6.64 -2.76 14.41
CA THR A 93 -7.58 -1.93 15.15
C THR A 93 -8.26 -0.95 14.20
N PRO A 94 -9.52 -1.20 13.81
CA PRO A 94 -10.30 -0.20 13.09
C PRO A 94 -10.64 0.98 14.03
N PRO A 95 -10.60 2.24 13.55
CA PRO A 95 -10.85 3.40 14.40
C PRO A 95 -12.32 3.56 14.79
N VAL A 96 -13.23 3.02 13.97
CA VAL A 96 -14.67 3.03 14.19
C VAL A 96 -15.18 1.60 14.04
N PRO A 97 -16.11 1.14 14.90
CA PRO A 97 -16.70 -0.18 14.74
C PRO A 97 -17.35 -0.35 13.36
N ALA A 98 -17.05 -1.47 12.69
CA ALA A 98 -17.70 -1.89 11.46
C ALA A 98 -18.57 -3.13 11.74
N THR A 99 -19.60 -3.36 10.91
CA THR A 99 -20.49 -4.52 11.07
C THR A 99 -19.85 -5.84 10.63
N ARG A 100 -18.82 -5.78 9.78
CA ARG A 100 -18.08 -6.93 9.24
C ARG A 100 -16.59 -6.74 9.43
N VAL A 101 -15.88 -7.85 9.31
CA VAL A 101 -14.41 -7.87 9.34
C VAL A 101 -13.83 -7.12 8.15
N PRO A 102 -12.63 -6.52 8.29
CA PRO A 102 -11.91 -5.95 7.16
C PRO A 102 -11.65 -6.98 6.05
N THR A 103 -11.64 -6.51 4.81
CA THR A 103 -11.43 -7.31 3.60
C THR A 103 -10.37 -6.67 2.70
N CYS A 104 -9.97 -7.38 1.65
CA CYS A 104 -9.13 -6.83 0.60
C CYS A 104 -10.00 -6.46 -0.59
N ASN A 105 -9.73 -5.31 -1.21
CA ASN A 105 -10.38 -4.90 -2.47
C ASN A 105 -10.01 -5.85 -3.63
N THR A 106 -8.73 -6.23 -3.69
CA THR A 106 -8.21 -7.25 -4.63
C THR A 106 -7.27 -8.22 -3.91
N THR A 107 -6.21 -7.68 -3.31
CA THR A 107 -5.21 -8.41 -2.53
C THR A 107 -4.73 -7.54 -1.37
N CYS A 108 -4.53 -8.14 -0.20
CA CYS A 108 -3.83 -7.50 0.93
C CYS A 108 -2.34 -7.83 0.94
N THR A 109 -1.85 -8.53 -0.08
CA THR A 109 -0.46 -8.94 -0.23
C THR A 109 0.25 -8.15 -1.31
N THR A 110 1.52 -7.85 -1.07
CA THR A 110 2.46 -7.33 -2.06
C THR A 110 3.68 -8.24 -2.16
N THR A 111 4.25 -8.36 -3.35
CA THR A 111 5.56 -8.96 -3.58
C THR A 111 6.63 -7.87 -3.68
N PHE A 112 7.62 -7.90 -2.79
CA PHE A 112 8.78 -7.02 -2.84
C PHE A 112 9.89 -7.61 -3.72
N ASN A 113 10.45 -6.77 -4.58
CA ASN A 113 11.60 -7.07 -5.42
C ASN A 113 12.65 -5.95 -5.29
N ASN A 114 13.92 -6.31 -5.39
CA ASN A 114 15.06 -5.38 -5.38
C ASN A 114 15.23 -4.70 -6.73
N GLU A 115 14.82 -5.36 -7.81
CA GLU A 115 14.94 -4.85 -9.17
C GLU A 115 13.56 -4.46 -9.73
N GLY A 116 13.44 -3.17 -10.09
CA GLY A 116 12.20 -2.56 -10.59
C GLY A 116 12.32 -1.86 -11.93
N PHE A 117 13.52 -1.79 -12.50
CA PHE A 117 13.69 -1.45 -13.90
C PHE A 117 14.08 -2.71 -14.65
N ILE A 118 13.11 -3.37 -15.28
CA ILE A 118 13.43 -4.26 -16.40
C ILE A 118 13.87 -3.34 -17.55
N PHE A 119 15.17 -3.23 -17.79
CA PHE A 119 15.61 -2.93 -19.15
C PHE A 119 15.25 -4.16 -19.96
N SER A 120 14.36 -4.02 -20.96
CA SER A 120 14.19 -5.06 -21.95
C SER A 120 15.55 -5.25 -22.63
N ASP A 121 16.30 -6.28 -22.28
CA ASP A 121 17.40 -6.70 -23.13
C ASP A 121 16.74 -7.24 -24.41
N SER A 122 16.61 -6.38 -25.41
CA SER A 122 16.38 -6.87 -26.77
C SER A 122 17.61 -7.68 -27.15
N LYS A 123 17.65 -8.97 -26.78
CA LYS A 123 18.62 -9.92 -27.33
C LYS A 123 18.35 -10.05 -28.82
N GLY A 124 19.04 -9.18 -29.56
CA GLY A 124 18.98 -9.12 -31.01
C GLY A 124 19.65 -7.88 -31.60
N SER A 125 20.86 -7.48 -31.16
CA SER A 125 21.94 -6.94 -32.03
C SER A 125 23.20 -6.57 -31.23
N PRO A 126 24.43 -6.78 -31.76
CA PRO A 126 25.69 -6.47 -31.09
C PRO A 126 26.12 -5.03 -31.35
N ALA A 127 25.77 -4.12 -30.43
CA ALA A 127 26.46 -2.85 -30.18
C ALA A 127 25.83 -2.26 -28.91
N GLY A 128 26.55 -2.29 -27.79
CA GLY A 128 26.02 -1.81 -26.51
C GLY A 128 25.71 -0.31 -26.57
N PRO A 129 24.64 0.17 -25.91
CA PRO A 129 24.54 1.57 -25.58
C PRO A 129 25.38 1.81 -24.31
N ASN A 130 26.36 2.70 -24.43
CA ASN A 130 27.12 3.21 -23.31
C ASN A 130 26.15 4.04 -22.45
N ILE A 131 25.60 3.45 -21.38
CA ILE A 131 24.79 4.20 -20.42
C ILE A 131 25.75 4.96 -19.51
N GLN A 132 26.10 6.18 -19.93
CA GLN A 132 26.76 7.14 -19.07
C GLN A 132 25.70 7.77 -18.16
N LEU A 133 25.75 7.44 -16.87
CA LEU A 133 25.06 8.21 -15.83
C LEU A 133 25.81 9.53 -15.69
N ASP A 134 25.33 10.58 -16.36
CA ASP A 134 25.76 11.95 -16.06
C ASP A 134 25.23 12.33 -14.67
N VAL A 135 26.07 12.10 -13.65
CA VAL A 135 25.91 12.74 -12.35
C VAL A 135 26.27 14.21 -12.55
N PRO A 136 25.37 15.18 -12.34
CA PRO A 136 25.77 16.58 -12.35
C PRO A 136 26.73 16.80 -11.20
N ALA A 137 27.98 17.18 -11.53
CA ALA A 137 28.96 17.63 -10.56
C ALA A 137 28.35 18.81 -9.78
N GLN A 138 28.13 18.62 -8.49
CA GLN A 138 27.80 19.72 -7.59
C GLN A 138 29.07 20.56 -7.46
N VAL A 139 29.02 21.79 -7.97
CA VAL A 139 29.98 22.87 -7.73
C VAL A 139 29.54 23.63 -6.49
#